data_AF-A0A1V0I1D6-F1
#
_entry.id   AF-A0A1V0I1D6-F1
#
_cell.length_a   1.000
_cell.length_b   1.000
_cell.length_c   1.000
_cell.angle_alpha   90.00
_cell.angle_beta   90.00
_cell.angle_gamma   90.00
#
_symmetry.space_group_name_H-M   'P 1'
#
loop_
_entity.id
_entity.type
_entity.pdbx_description
1 polymer ?
#
loop_
_entity_poly.entity_id
_entity_poly.type
_entity_poly.pdbx_seq_one_letter_code
_entity_poly.pdbx_strand_id
1 'polypeptide(L)'
;MGKGSKTRARAVKLAKKAELAGVPGLAPVTRRRADGRKASSNYDQTAADLALKTRCRQMGWKPNAANMRKARGPSLECEAGRVLHMLCTPDEAERLWSVFGGLCRAQAVYMRRYLGARRHAKTARLETMCERFEVTGDEDLDTRTEDEKADAAVNNWMAWQGCIGNLESAQQRAIWGALWEDFVLFDTAPTVAGRAYAQALRELADVVERRQ
;
A
#
# COMPACT_ATOMS: atom_id res chain seq x y z
N MET A 1 -34.98 -13.93 -33.64
CA MET A 1 -34.94 -12.51 -33.19
C MET A 1 -33.99 -11.72 -34.09
N GLY A 2 -34.48 -11.19 -35.22
CA GLY A 2 -33.67 -10.74 -36.35
C GLY A 2 -33.07 -9.34 -36.22
N LYS A 3 -31.91 -9.15 -36.87
CA LYS A 3 -31.09 -7.92 -36.91
C LYS A 3 -31.82 -6.63 -37.35
N GLY A 4 -33.05 -6.71 -37.87
CA GLY A 4 -33.87 -5.58 -38.32
C GLY A 4 -34.53 -4.74 -37.21
N SER A 5 -34.67 -5.26 -35.98
CA SER A 5 -35.33 -4.51 -34.89
C SER A 5 -34.46 -3.36 -34.36
N LYS A 6 -33.14 -3.56 -34.31
CA LYS A 6 -32.18 -2.54 -33.86
C LYS A 6 -32.03 -1.41 -34.88
N THR A 7 -32.18 -1.71 -36.17
CA THR A 7 -32.11 -0.74 -37.27
C THR A 7 -33.34 0.17 -37.29
N ARG A 8 -34.54 -0.39 -37.10
CA ARG A 8 -35.78 0.41 -36.95
C ARG A 8 -35.75 1.31 -35.71
N ALA A 9 -35.28 0.80 -34.57
CA ALA A 9 -35.18 1.60 -33.34
C ALA A 9 -34.19 2.78 -33.47
N ARG A 10 -33.08 2.59 -34.21
CA ARG A 10 -32.13 3.67 -34.53
C ARG A 10 -32.73 4.70 -35.51
N ALA A 11 -33.45 4.25 -36.53
CA ALA A 11 -34.11 5.14 -37.49
C ALA A 11 -35.17 6.03 -36.80
N VAL A 12 -35.97 5.47 -35.89
CA VAL A 12 -36.96 6.23 -35.12
C VAL A 12 -36.29 7.27 -34.19
N LYS A 13 -35.14 6.93 -33.58
CA LYS A 13 -34.37 7.89 -32.77
C LYS A 13 -33.76 9.02 -33.60
N LEU A 14 -33.29 8.72 -34.81
CA LEU A 14 -32.74 9.70 -35.74
C LEU A 14 -33.82 10.65 -36.27
N ALA A 15 -35.00 10.12 -36.61
CA ALA A 15 -36.15 10.92 -37.02
C ALA A 15 -36.61 11.89 -35.91
N LYS A 16 -36.75 11.40 -34.67
CA LYS A 16 -37.05 12.26 -33.50
C LYS A 16 -35.98 13.32 -33.24
N LYS A 17 -34.71 12.98 -33.45
CA LYS A 17 -33.59 13.93 -33.28
C LYS A 17 -33.59 15.00 -34.38
N ALA A 18 -34.04 14.67 -35.58
CA ALA A 18 -34.20 15.61 -36.69
C ALA A 18 -35.41 16.55 -36.49
N GLU A 19 -36.54 16.04 -35.98
CA GLU A 19 -37.69 16.88 -35.60
C GLU A 19 -37.33 17.89 -34.49
N LEU A 20 -36.48 17.50 -33.55
CA LEU A 20 -36.02 18.36 -32.45
C LEU A 20 -34.96 19.40 -32.85
N ALA A 21 -34.44 19.37 -34.09
CA ALA A 21 -33.38 20.26 -34.55
C ALA A 21 -33.85 21.70 -34.87
N GLY A 22 -35.16 21.93 -34.95
CA GLY A 22 -35.77 23.25 -35.21
C GLY A 22 -36.35 23.95 -33.98
N VAL A 23 -36.18 23.39 -32.78
CA VAL A 23 -36.73 23.95 -31.53
C VAL A 23 -35.64 24.77 -30.81
N PRO A 24 -35.96 25.95 -30.23
CA PRO A 24 -35.00 26.71 -29.43
C PRO A 24 -34.34 25.80 -28.39
N GLY A 25 -33.01 25.81 -28.34
CA GLY A 25 -32.22 24.84 -27.59
C GLY A 25 -32.68 24.68 -26.14
N LEU A 26 -33.17 23.49 -25.80
CA LEU A 26 -33.46 23.11 -24.41
C LEU A 26 -32.22 23.31 -23.55
N ALA A 27 -32.39 23.91 -22.37
CA ALA A 27 -31.30 24.15 -21.43
C ALA A 27 -30.48 22.86 -21.18
N PRO A 28 -29.14 22.94 -21.09
CA PRO A 28 -28.29 21.77 -20.97
C PRO A 28 -28.64 20.94 -19.72
N VAL A 29 -29.21 19.76 -19.93
CA VAL A 29 -29.55 18.84 -18.85
C VAL A 29 -28.29 18.13 -18.38
N THR A 30 -27.77 18.52 -17.22
CA THR A 30 -26.68 17.79 -16.57
C THR A 30 -27.17 16.40 -16.18
N ARG A 31 -26.54 15.35 -16.70
CA ARG A 31 -26.83 13.96 -16.29
C ARG A 31 -26.59 13.82 -14.78
N ARG A 32 -27.59 13.31 -14.07
CA ARG A 32 -27.52 12.99 -12.64
C ARG A 32 -27.41 11.49 -12.45
N ARG A 33 -26.77 11.06 -11.36
CA ARG A 33 -26.75 9.67 -10.90
C ARG A 33 -28.14 9.28 -10.36
N ALA A 34 -28.38 7.99 -10.15
CA ALA A 34 -29.66 7.47 -9.64
C ALA A 34 -30.05 8.04 -8.26
N ASP A 35 -29.07 8.56 -7.51
CA ASP A 35 -29.23 9.24 -6.21
C ASP A 35 -29.47 10.77 -6.34
N GLY A 36 -29.66 11.29 -7.57
CA GLY A 36 -29.95 12.70 -7.82
C GLY A 36 -28.74 13.64 -7.76
N ARG A 37 -27.53 13.14 -7.48
CA ARG A 37 -26.30 13.94 -7.49
C ARG A 37 -25.81 14.17 -8.93
N LYS A 38 -25.15 15.30 -9.18
CA LYS A 38 -24.49 15.57 -10.47
C LYS A 38 -23.52 14.43 -10.76
N ALA A 39 -23.61 13.80 -11.94
CA ALA A 39 -22.63 12.82 -12.35
C ALA A 39 -21.30 13.56 -12.57
N SER A 40 -20.38 13.47 -11.60
CA SER A 40 -19.03 13.95 -11.86
C SER A 40 -18.40 13.05 -12.92
N SER A 41 -17.67 13.65 -13.85
CA SER A 41 -16.84 12.98 -14.84
C SER A 41 -15.59 12.37 -14.16
N ASN A 42 -15.78 11.56 -13.11
CA ASN A 42 -14.70 10.94 -12.33
C ASN A 42 -13.94 9.85 -13.09
N TYR A 43 -13.98 9.85 -14.43
CA TYR A 43 -13.18 8.94 -15.25
C TYR A 43 -11.66 9.23 -15.16
N ASP A 44 -11.26 10.39 -14.63
CA ASP A 44 -9.83 10.76 -14.50
C ASP A 44 -9.22 10.53 -13.11
N GLN A 45 -9.99 10.08 -12.10
CA GLN A 45 -9.41 9.75 -10.80
C GLN A 45 -9.07 8.27 -10.75
N THR A 46 -7.78 7.96 -10.83
CA THR A 46 -7.32 6.58 -10.65
C THR A 46 -7.55 6.14 -9.20
N ALA A 47 -7.75 4.84 -8.97
CA ALA A 47 -7.84 4.30 -7.62
C ALA A 47 -6.59 4.63 -6.77
N ALA A 48 -5.43 4.71 -7.42
CA ALA A 48 -4.18 5.14 -6.82
C ALA A 48 -4.26 6.60 -6.30
N ASP A 49 -4.84 7.53 -7.06
CA ASP A 49 -4.99 8.92 -6.62
C ASP A 49 -5.91 9.04 -5.40
N LEU A 50 -6.97 8.22 -5.33
CA LEU A 50 -7.84 8.18 -4.16
C LEU A 50 -7.08 7.67 -2.93
N ALA A 51 -6.28 6.61 -3.07
CA ALA A 51 -5.46 6.09 -1.99
C ALA A 51 -4.46 7.13 -1.47
N LEU A 52 -3.78 7.84 -2.37
CA LEU A 52 -2.84 8.91 -2.00
C LEU A 52 -3.53 10.09 -1.31
N LYS A 53 -4.73 10.48 -1.77
CA LYS A 53 -5.54 11.50 -1.10
C LYS A 53 -5.95 11.07 0.31
N THR A 54 -6.32 9.80 0.49
CA THR A 54 -6.65 9.24 1.81
C THR A 54 -5.45 9.27 2.73
N ARG A 55 -4.27 8.84 2.26
CA ARG A 55 -3.02 8.92 3.05
C ARG A 55 -2.68 10.36 3.45
N CYS A 56 -2.81 11.32 2.54
CA CYS A 56 -2.62 12.73 2.88
C CYS A 56 -3.55 13.16 4.02
N ARG A 57 -4.82 12.78 3.97
CA ARG A 57 -5.81 13.11 5.02
C ARG A 57 -5.49 12.44 6.36
N GLN A 58 -5.08 11.18 6.35
CA GLN A 58 -4.65 10.46 7.56
C GLN A 58 -3.46 11.15 8.23
N MET A 59 -2.57 11.75 7.44
CA MET A 59 -1.43 12.52 7.93
C MET A 59 -1.75 14.00 8.23
N GLY A 60 -3.02 14.41 8.10
CA GLY A 60 -3.44 15.81 8.27
C GLY A 60 -2.97 16.77 7.17
N TRP A 61 -2.46 16.25 6.05
CA TRP A 61 -1.94 17.04 4.93
C TRP A 61 -3.05 17.38 3.92
N LYS A 62 -2.98 18.60 3.38
CA LYS A 62 -3.82 18.98 2.24
C LYS A 62 -3.40 18.16 1.00
N PRO A 63 -4.34 17.54 0.27
CA PRO A 63 -4.03 16.71 -0.90
C PRO A 63 -3.65 17.57 -2.11
N ASN A 64 -2.41 18.07 -2.12
CA ASN A 64 -1.78 18.76 -3.25
C ASN A 64 -0.71 17.85 -3.88
N ALA A 65 -0.18 18.23 -5.06
CA ALA A 65 0.77 17.40 -5.81
C ALA A 65 2.04 17.05 -5.00
N ALA A 66 2.57 18.00 -4.21
CA ALA A 66 3.75 17.78 -3.38
C ALA A 66 3.50 16.77 -2.25
N ASN A 67 2.39 16.92 -1.53
CA ASN A 67 2.00 16.01 -0.45
C ASN A 67 1.60 14.63 -0.99
N MET A 68 0.95 14.57 -2.15
CA MET A 68 0.65 13.31 -2.83
C MET A 68 1.93 12.59 -3.28
N ARG A 69 2.97 13.33 -3.72
CA ARG A 69 4.29 12.76 -3.99
C ARG A 69 4.93 12.20 -2.72
N LYS A 70 4.87 12.93 -1.61
CA LYS A 70 5.34 12.45 -0.29
C LYS A 70 4.58 11.19 0.16
N ALA A 71 3.26 11.15 -0.04
CA ALA A 71 2.38 10.03 0.33
C ALA A 71 2.61 8.72 -0.47
N ARG A 72 3.46 8.76 -1.51
CA ARG A 72 3.92 7.56 -2.24
C ARG A 72 5.00 6.78 -1.49
N GLY A 73 5.57 7.32 -0.43
CA GLY A 73 6.57 6.61 0.36
C GLY A 73 6.04 5.28 0.90
N PRO A 74 6.80 4.18 0.82
CA PRO A 74 6.35 2.85 1.25
C PRO A 74 6.00 2.79 2.74
N SER A 75 6.65 3.62 3.57
CA SER A 75 6.34 3.76 5.00
C SER A 75 4.93 4.31 5.27
N LEU A 76 4.34 5.08 4.35
CA LEU A 76 3.01 5.66 4.54
C LEU A 76 1.87 4.71 4.13
N GLU A 77 2.20 3.53 3.60
CA GLU A 77 1.20 2.53 3.20
C GLU A 77 0.63 1.77 4.40
N CYS A 78 1.45 1.53 5.42
CA CYS A 78 1.06 0.82 6.64
C CYS A 78 0.90 1.75 7.85
N GLU A 79 0.21 1.27 8.88
CA GLU A 79 0.04 2.01 10.13
C GLU A 79 1.37 2.23 10.86
N ALA A 80 2.23 1.21 10.88
CA ALA A 80 3.53 1.25 11.54
C ALA A 80 4.38 2.43 11.06
N GLY A 81 4.53 2.61 9.74
CA GLY A 81 5.30 3.74 9.23
C GLY A 81 4.56 5.08 9.38
N ARG A 82 3.23 5.13 9.28
CA ARG A 82 2.46 6.35 9.58
C ARG A 82 2.68 6.84 11.02
N VAL A 83 2.77 5.94 11.99
CA VAL A 83 3.11 6.28 13.38
C VAL A 83 4.48 6.96 13.46
N LEU A 84 5.49 6.44 12.77
CA LEU A 84 6.84 7.02 12.78
C LEU A 84 6.84 8.44 12.20
N HIS A 85 6.17 8.66 11.07
CA HIS A 85 6.04 9.99 10.46
C HIS A 85 5.29 11.01 11.32
N MET A 86 4.48 10.56 12.28
CA MET A 86 3.72 11.44 13.19
C MET A 86 4.45 11.70 14.51
N LEU A 87 5.29 10.77 14.98
CA LEU A 87 5.94 10.86 16.29
C LEU A 87 7.42 11.26 16.22
N CYS A 88 8.06 11.08 15.08
CA CYS A 88 9.51 11.22 14.92
C CYS A 88 9.85 12.35 13.94
N THR A 89 11.09 12.83 14.02
CA THR A 89 11.64 13.70 12.96
C THR A 89 11.78 12.91 11.64
N PRO A 90 11.85 13.56 10.47
CA PRO A 90 11.97 12.85 9.19
C PRO A 90 13.16 11.88 9.13
N ASP A 91 14.34 12.31 9.60
CA ASP A 91 15.57 11.53 9.57
C ASP A 91 15.47 10.32 10.52
N GLU A 92 14.91 10.53 11.70
CA GLU A 92 14.65 9.46 12.67
C GLU A 92 13.62 8.47 12.12
N ALA A 93 12.54 8.94 11.49
CA ALA A 93 11.53 8.08 10.90
C ALA A 93 12.11 7.20 9.79
N GLU A 94 13.04 7.72 8.97
CA GLU A 94 13.73 6.96 7.94
C GLU A 94 14.65 5.88 8.55
N ARG A 95 15.46 6.25 9.56
CA ARG A 95 16.30 5.32 10.33
C ARG A 95 15.49 4.16 10.90
N LEU A 96 14.43 4.48 11.65
CA LEU A 96 13.58 3.47 12.30
C LEU A 96 12.83 2.61 11.27
N TRP A 97 12.36 3.22 10.18
CA TRP A 97 11.69 2.49 9.10
C TRP A 97 12.64 1.52 8.39
N SER A 98 13.92 1.89 8.20
CA SER A 98 14.94 0.99 7.67
C SER A 98 15.12 -0.26 8.52
N VAL A 99 15.22 -0.09 9.85
CA VAL A 99 15.33 -1.19 10.82
C VAL A 99 14.10 -2.11 10.76
N PHE A 100 12.89 -1.52 10.83
CA PHE A 100 11.66 -2.31 10.77
C PHE A 100 11.48 -3.01 9.42
N GLY A 101 11.84 -2.34 8.32
CA GLY A 101 11.84 -2.92 6.97
C GLY A 101 12.82 -4.08 6.83
N GLY A 102 13.99 -3.97 7.44
CA GLY A 102 14.99 -5.04 7.53
C GLY A 102 14.44 -6.28 8.25
N LEU A 103 13.80 -6.08 9.41
CA LEU A 103 13.13 -7.14 10.16
C LEU A 103 12.01 -7.80 9.33
N CYS A 104 11.13 -7.02 8.72
CA CYS A 104 10.04 -7.53 7.89
C CYS A 104 10.56 -8.37 6.71
N ARG A 105 11.64 -7.90 6.06
CA ARG A 105 12.27 -8.61 4.95
C ARG A 105 12.90 -9.92 5.40
N ALA A 106 13.64 -9.91 6.51
CA ALA A 106 14.24 -11.11 7.08
C ALA A 106 13.18 -12.18 7.40
N GLN A 107 12.07 -11.78 8.04
CA GLN A 107 10.96 -12.66 8.32
C GLN A 107 10.33 -13.22 7.04
N ALA A 108 10.03 -12.36 6.06
CA ALA A 108 9.38 -12.79 4.82
C ALA A 108 10.24 -13.79 4.03
N VAL A 109 11.56 -13.58 4.00
CA VAL A 109 12.50 -14.51 3.35
C VAL A 109 12.56 -15.83 4.11
N TYR A 110 12.67 -15.80 5.44
CA TYR A 110 12.65 -17.01 6.28
C TYR A 110 11.36 -17.82 6.11
N MET A 111 10.19 -17.18 6.22
CA MET A 111 8.90 -17.87 6.05
C MET A 111 8.78 -18.50 4.66
N ARG A 112 9.20 -17.78 3.61
CA ARG A 112 9.10 -18.26 2.23
C ARG A 112 10.03 -19.43 1.95
N ARG A 113 11.29 -19.33 2.37
CA ARG A 113 12.35 -20.29 2.02
C ARG A 113 12.38 -21.49 2.96
N TYR A 114 12.29 -21.25 4.27
CA TYR A 114 12.44 -22.30 5.28
C TYR A 114 11.10 -22.93 5.67
N LEU A 115 10.06 -22.14 5.91
CA LEU A 115 8.75 -22.66 6.33
C LEU A 115 7.82 -23.02 5.16
N GLY A 116 8.19 -22.66 3.91
CA GLY A 116 7.31 -22.81 2.75
C GLY A 116 6.01 -22.01 2.84
N ALA A 117 5.95 -21.02 3.74
CA ALA A 117 4.75 -20.25 4.08
C ALA A 117 4.88 -18.78 3.68
N ARG A 118 3.76 -18.06 3.67
CA ARG A 118 3.74 -16.61 3.53
C ARG A 118 3.17 -15.99 4.81
N ARG A 119 3.69 -14.82 5.18
CA ARG A 119 3.19 -14.06 6.34
C ARG A 119 1.71 -13.72 6.19
N HIS A 120 1.33 -13.22 5.03
CA HIS A 120 -0.02 -12.78 4.71
C HIS A 120 -0.69 -13.77 3.76
N ALA A 121 -1.99 -13.99 3.95
CA ALA A 121 -2.79 -14.84 3.06
C ALA A 121 -2.68 -14.36 1.60
N LYS A 122 -2.75 -15.29 0.64
CA LYS A 122 -2.80 -14.92 -0.78
C LYS A 122 -4.09 -14.11 -1.03
N THR A 123 -3.99 -12.80 -1.14
CA THR A 123 -5.01 -12.01 -1.82
C THR A 123 -5.01 -12.41 -3.29
N ALA A 124 -6.19 -12.42 -3.94
CA ALA A 124 -6.32 -12.78 -5.35
C ALA A 124 -5.29 -12.00 -6.20
N ARG A 125 -4.26 -12.69 -6.65
CA ARG A 125 -3.28 -12.14 -7.59
C ARG A 125 -4.02 -12.10 -8.92
N LEU A 126 -4.32 -10.90 -9.41
CA LEU A 126 -4.68 -10.74 -10.81
C LEU A 126 -3.46 -11.19 -11.62
N GLU A 127 -3.52 -12.41 -12.15
CA GLU A 127 -2.55 -12.91 -13.13
C GLU A 127 -2.71 -12.05 -14.38
N THR A 128 -2.00 -10.91 -14.38
CA THR A 128 -1.79 -10.14 -15.58
C THR A 128 -0.62 -10.84 -16.25
N MET A 129 -0.84 -11.46 -17.41
CA MET A 129 0.27 -11.97 -18.22
C MET A 129 1.16 -10.77 -18.58
N CYS A 130 2.35 -10.69 -17.99
CA CYS A 130 3.37 -9.77 -18.46
C CYS A 130 3.87 -10.28 -19.81
N GLU A 131 3.27 -9.80 -20.90
CA GLU A 131 3.73 -10.05 -22.27
C GLU A 131 4.98 -9.19 -22.56
N ARG A 132 6.09 -9.47 -21.87
CA ARG A 132 7.45 -9.08 -22.29
C ARG A 132 8.46 -9.74 -21.36
N PHE A 133 9.21 -10.71 -21.88
CA PHE A 133 10.42 -11.25 -21.25
C PHE A 133 11.56 -10.23 -21.36
N GLU A 134 11.41 -9.06 -20.75
CA GLU A 134 12.51 -8.12 -20.61
C GLU A 134 13.22 -8.40 -19.29
N VAL A 135 14.39 -9.05 -19.40
CA VAL A 135 15.35 -9.09 -18.29
C VAL A 135 15.91 -7.69 -18.13
N THR A 136 15.36 -6.92 -17.20
CA THR A 136 15.98 -5.67 -16.74
C THR A 136 17.32 -6.01 -16.09
N GLY A 137 18.41 -5.40 -16.54
CA GLY A 137 19.79 -5.64 -16.05
C GLY A 137 20.06 -5.24 -14.58
N ASP A 138 19.01 -4.98 -13.80
CA ASP A 138 19.04 -4.73 -12.34
C ASP A 138 18.63 -5.98 -11.53
N GLU A 139 18.39 -7.12 -12.17
CA GLU A 139 18.18 -8.38 -11.46
C GLU A 139 19.53 -8.92 -10.99
N ASP A 140 19.89 -8.58 -9.74
CA ASP A 140 20.97 -9.21 -8.99
C ASP A 140 20.65 -10.70 -8.83
N LEU A 141 21.11 -11.49 -9.81
CA LEU A 141 20.89 -12.93 -9.88
C LEU A 141 21.69 -13.58 -8.76
N ASP A 142 21.03 -13.80 -7.62
CA ASP A 142 21.59 -14.50 -6.48
C ASP A 142 22.07 -15.91 -6.91
N THR A 143 23.39 -16.04 -7.10
CA THR A 143 24.07 -17.23 -7.63
C THR A 143 24.18 -18.37 -6.61
N ARG A 144 23.77 -18.13 -5.36
CA ARG A 144 23.76 -19.17 -4.32
C ARG A 144 22.82 -20.31 -4.70
N THR A 145 23.19 -21.51 -4.26
CA THR A 145 22.32 -22.69 -4.28
C THR A 145 21.08 -22.45 -3.40
N GLU A 146 20.04 -23.25 -3.60
CA GLU A 146 18.81 -23.12 -2.79
C GLU A 146 19.07 -23.44 -1.31
N ASP A 147 19.99 -24.36 -1.00
CA ASP A 147 20.39 -24.69 0.37
C ASP A 147 21.14 -23.52 1.01
N GLU A 148 22.12 -22.94 0.32
CA GLU A 148 22.84 -21.75 0.82
C GLU A 148 21.91 -20.55 1.04
N LYS A 149 20.88 -20.40 0.20
CA LYS A 149 19.84 -19.37 0.38
C LYS A 149 18.98 -19.65 1.61
N ALA A 150 18.64 -20.90 1.87
CA ALA A 150 17.88 -21.29 3.05
C ALA A 150 18.70 -21.05 4.33
N ASP A 151 19.97 -21.47 4.35
CA ASP A 151 20.88 -21.25 5.48
C ASP A 151 21.10 -19.76 5.74
N ALA A 152 21.30 -18.96 4.69
CA ALA A 152 21.40 -17.51 4.83
C ALA A 152 20.11 -16.87 5.39
N ALA A 153 18.93 -17.37 4.98
CA ALA A 153 17.66 -16.91 5.51
C ALA A 153 17.50 -17.22 7.00
N VAL A 154 17.85 -18.44 7.42
CA VAL A 154 17.83 -18.86 8.83
C VAL A 154 18.80 -18.02 9.65
N ASN A 155 20.06 -17.89 9.21
CA ASN A 155 21.08 -17.13 9.93
C ASN A 155 20.70 -15.66 10.10
N ASN A 156 20.20 -15.02 9.03
CA ASN A 156 19.73 -13.64 9.10
C ASN A 156 18.53 -13.50 10.04
N TRP A 157 17.56 -14.43 9.98
CA TRP A 157 16.42 -14.42 10.89
C TRP A 157 16.82 -14.60 12.35
N MET A 158 17.74 -15.53 12.64
CA MET A 158 18.26 -15.75 13.99
C MET A 158 19.06 -14.55 14.50
N ALA A 159 19.78 -13.84 13.63
CA ALA A 159 20.44 -12.59 14.00
C ALA A 159 19.43 -11.54 14.50
N TRP A 160 18.31 -11.37 13.79
CA TRP A 160 17.21 -10.49 14.20
C TRP A 160 16.53 -10.95 15.49
N GLN A 161 16.30 -12.26 15.66
CA GLN A 161 15.80 -12.82 16.92
C GLN A 161 16.73 -12.45 18.09
N GLY A 162 18.05 -12.56 17.89
CA GLY A 162 19.04 -12.14 18.88
C GLY A 162 18.95 -10.65 19.22
N CYS A 163 18.80 -9.77 18.22
CA CYS A 163 18.63 -8.33 18.47
C CYS A 163 17.36 -8.04 19.26
N ILE A 164 16.24 -8.68 18.91
CA ILE A 164 14.97 -8.51 19.64
C ILE A 164 15.05 -9.09 21.06
N GLY A 165 15.81 -10.17 21.25
CA GLY A 165 16.03 -10.79 22.57
C GLY A 165 16.77 -9.89 23.57
N ASN A 166 17.43 -8.82 23.12
CA ASN A 166 18.05 -7.81 24.00
C ASN A 166 17.06 -6.77 24.52
N LEU A 167 15.82 -6.76 24.02
CA LEU A 167 14.78 -5.83 24.44
C LEU A 167 14.00 -6.38 25.64
N GLU A 168 13.34 -5.50 26.39
CA GLU A 168 12.42 -5.91 27.43
C GLU A 168 11.17 -6.59 26.86
N SER A 169 10.53 -7.49 27.62
CA SER A 169 9.36 -8.26 27.16
C SER A 169 8.23 -7.40 26.60
N ALA A 170 8.00 -6.21 27.19
CA ALA A 170 6.99 -5.27 26.71
C ALA A 170 7.36 -4.67 25.34
N GLN A 171 8.64 -4.34 25.13
CA GLN A 171 9.17 -3.82 23.87
C GLN A 171 9.12 -4.90 22.78
N GLN A 172 9.51 -6.13 23.11
CA GLN A 172 9.39 -7.28 22.21
C GLN A 172 7.94 -7.46 21.76
N ARG A 173 6.98 -7.43 22.70
CA ARG A 173 5.55 -7.56 22.37
C ARG A 173 5.07 -6.44 21.44
N ALA A 174 5.54 -5.21 21.63
CA ALA A 174 5.19 -4.09 20.75
C ALA A 174 5.73 -4.28 19.32
N ILE A 175 6.98 -4.72 19.17
CA ILE A 175 7.58 -5.00 17.86
C ILE A 175 6.88 -6.18 17.17
N TRP A 176 6.67 -7.29 17.87
CA TRP A 176 5.99 -8.44 17.31
C TRP A 176 4.53 -8.13 16.96
N GLY A 177 3.83 -7.39 17.81
CA GLY A 177 2.46 -6.98 17.53
C GLY A 177 2.36 -6.09 16.28
N ALA A 178 3.34 -5.22 16.05
CA ALA A 178 3.42 -4.43 14.82
C ALA A 178 3.75 -5.30 13.59
N LEU A 179 4.63 -6.30 13.73
CA LEU A 179 5.03 -7.17 12.63
C LEU A 179 3.92 -8.12 12.18
N TRP A 180 3.15 -8.64 13.13
CA TRP A 180 2.03 -9.55 12.90
C TRP A 180 0.69 -8.83 12.70
N GLU A 181 0.67 -7.50 12.85
CA GLU A 181 -0.52 -6.67 12.74
C GLU A 181 -1.60 -7.03 13.79
N ASP A 182 -1.15 -7.45 14.99
CA ASP A 182 -2.02 -7.83 16.13
C ASP A 182 -2.74 -6.62 16.76
N PHE A 183 -2.19 -5.42 16.56
CA PHE A 183 -2.65 -4.19 17.20
C PHE A 183 -2.89 -3.09 16.17
N VAL A 184 -3.91 -2.27 16.42
CA VAL A 184 -4.10 -1.01 15.71
C VAL A 184 -3.08 0.00 16.24
N LEU A 185 -2.13 0.37 15.39
CA LEU A 185 -1.06 1.32 15.73
C LEU A 185 -1.47 2.75 15.39
N PHE A 186 -2.31 2.91 14.37
CA PHE A 186 -2.71 4.20 13.84
C PHE A 186 -4.18 4.21 13.42
N ASP A 187 -4.93 5.18 13.94
CA ASP A 187 -6.28 5.49 13.45
C ASP A 187 -6.31 6.92 12.89
N THR A 188 -6.80 7.88 13.67
CA THR A 188 -6.70 9.32 13.38
C THR A 188 -5.40 9.92 13.91
N ALA A 189 -4.82 9.30 14.93
CA ALA A 189 -3.57 9.64 15.57
C ALA A 189 -2.87 8.34 16.04
N PRO A 190 -1.58 8.40 16.41
CA PRO A 190 -0.90 7.24 17.01
C PRO A 190 -1.63 6.76 18.27
N THR A 191 -1.92 5.46 18.34
CA THR A 191 -2.53 4.85 19.53
C THR A 191 -1.49 4.68 20.65
N VAL A 192 -1.92 4.18 21.83
CA VAL A 192 -0.98 3.80 22.89
C VAL A 192 -0.02 2.70 22.41
N ALA A 193 -0.54 1.71 21.68
CA ALA A 193 0.27 0.66 21.05
C ALA A 193 1.24 1.24 20.01
N GLY A 194 0.79 2.21 19.20
CA GLY A 194 1.65 2.93 18.26
C GLY A 194 2.81 3.67 18.94
N ARG A 195 2.54 4.37 20.04
CA ARG A 195 3.59 5.03 20.85
C ARG A 195 4.57 4.04 21.45
N ALA A 196 4.08 2.94 22.01
CA ALA A 196 4.92 1.88 22.56
C ALA A 196 5.79 1.22 21.47
N TYR A 197 5.22 0.99 20.28
CA TYR A 197 5.94 0.49 19.11
C TYR A 197 7.07 1.44 18.69
N ALA A 198 6.79 2.74 18.54
CA ALA A 198 7.81 3.70 18.15
C ALA A 198 8.97 3.76 19.16
N GLN A 199 8.67 3.72 20.46
CA GLN A 199 9.72 3.68 21.49
C GLN A 199 10.51 2.37 21.44
N ALA A 200 9.84 1.22 21.37
CA ALA A 200 10.51 -0.08 21.27
C ALA A 200 11.40 -0.17 20.02
N LEU A 201 11.01 0.48 18.93
CA LEU A 201 11.78 0.49 17.70
C LEU A 201 13.04 1.35 17.79
N ARG A 202 13.04 2.43 18.59
CA ARG A 202 14.27 3.18 18.91
C ARG A 202 15.29 2.30 19.61
N GLU A 203 14.85 1.59 20.65
CA GLU A 203 15.71 0.66 21.39
C GLU A 203 16.25 -0.46 20.49
N LEU A 204 15.39 -1.00 19.61
CA LEU A 204 15.83 -1.99 18.62
C LEU A 204 16.87 -1.43 17.66
N ALA A 205 16.68 -0.20 17.16
CA ALA A 205 17.64 0.46 16.29
C ALA A 205 19.00 0.62 16.98
N ASP A 206 19.01 1.04 18.24
CA ASP A 206 20.24 1.20 19.03
C ASP A 206 20.94 -0.15 19.30
N VAL A 207 20.19 -1.25 19.45
CA VAL A 207 20.75 -2.60 19.53
C VAL A 207 21.36 -3.05 18.19
N VAL A 208 20.68 -2.79 17.08
CA VAL A 208 21.14 -3.18 15.74
C VAL A 208 22.41 -2.43 15.37
N GLU A 209 22.49 -1.14 15.65
CA GLU A 209 23.66 -0.31 15.36
C GLU A 209 24.88 -0.68 16.21
N ARG A 210 24.69 -1.04 17.48
CA ARG A 210 25.79 -1.52 18.34
C ARG A 210 26.42 -2.83 17.87
N ARG A 211 25.73 -3.57 17.00
CA ARG A 211 26.18 -4.88 16.49
C ARG A 211 26.87 -4.78 15.12
N GLN A 212 26.75 -3.65 14.43
CA GLN A 212 27.43 -3.36 13.16
C GLN A 212 28.82 -2.81 13.43
#